data_AF-A0A2T5BBM9-F1
#
_entry.id   AF-A0A2T5BBM9-F1
#
_cell.length_a   1.000
_cell.length_b   1.000
_cell.length_c   1.000
_cell.angle_alpha   90.00
_cell.angle_beta   90.00
_cell.angle_gamma   90.00
#
_symmetry.space_group_name_H-M   'P 1'
#
loop_
_entity.id
_entity.type
_entity.pdbx_description
1 polymer ?
#
loop_
_entity_poly.entity_id
_entity_poly.type
_entity_poly.pdbx_seq_one_letter_code
_entity_poly.pdbx_strand_id
1 'polypeptide(L)'
;MAQVTVDSPRQAAVQKAVHAEHQQHPIGLYLVVWGLLFVLSVCSYLVDYFGLQGYLRWSLILIFMVLKAGLIVAVFMHMAWERLALLYAILLPPIAILVFVWLMTAESHYTLLTRMAFFGTAPGN
;
A
#
# COMPACT_ATOMS: atom_id res chain seq x y z
N MET A 1 -8.46 -7.70 69.70
CA MET A 1 -8.49 -6.85 68.50
C MET A 1 -7.55 -7.46 67.47
N ALA A 2 -8.01 -8.46 66.71
CA ALA A 2 -7.22 -9.12 65.68
C ALA A 2 -7.62 -8.51 64.32
N GLN A 3 -6.74 -7.70 63.74
CA GLN A 3 -6.84 -7.30 62.34
C GLN A 3 -6.50 -8.53 61.50
N VAL A 4 -7.52 -9.28 61.11
CA VAL A 4 -7.40 -10.29 60.05
C VAL A 4 -7.19 -9.52 58.76
N THR A 5 -5.93 -9.38 58.36
CA THR A 5 -5.55 -9.07 56.98
C THR A 5 -6.14 -10.15 56.09
N VAL A 6 -7.31 -9.84 55.52
CA VAL A 6 -7.91 -10.62 54.44
C VAL A 6 -7.07 -10.34 53.19
N ASP A 7 -5.95 -11.04 53.06
CA ASP A 7 -5.28 -11.23 51.78
C ASP A 7 -6.22 -12.05 50.91
N SER A 8 -7.13 -11.32 50.26
CA SER A 8 -8.22 -11.89 49.50
C SER A 8 -7.63 -12.57 48.26
N PRO A 9 -7.68 -13.91 48.11
CA PRO A 9 -7.24 -14.59 46.88
C PRO A 9 -8.02 -14.11 45.65
N ARG A 10 -9.13 -13.41 45.88
CA ARG A 10 -9.93 -12.70 44.89
C ARG A 10 -9.18 -11.55 44.22
N GLN A 11 -8.32 -10.82 44.93
CA GLN A 11 -7.57 -9.70 44.36
C GLN A 11 -6.45 -10.18 43.41
N ALA A 12 -5.77 -11.28 43.75
CA ALA A 12 -4.79 -11.92 42.85
C ALA A 12 -5.43 -12.50 41.58
N ALA A 13 -6.66 -13.02 41.66
CA ALA A 13 -7.41 -13.50 40.50
C ALA A 13 -7.92 -12.35 39.60
N VAL A 14 -8.34 -11.23 40.20
CA VAL A 14 -8.74 -10.02 39.45
C VAL A 14 -7.53 -9.40 38.74
N GLN A 15 -6.35 -9.40 39.36
CA GLN A 15 -5.12 -8.88 38.73
C GLN A 15 -4.58 -9.79 37.62
N LYS A 16 -4.70 -11.13 37.76
CA LYS A 16 -4.44 -12.07 36.67
C LYS A 16 -5.44 -11.94 35.51
N ALA A 17 -6.71 -11.68 35.80
CA ALA A 17 -7.73 -11.46 34.77
C ALA A 17 -7.49 -10.14 33.99
N VAL A 18 -7.12 -9.06 34.69
CA VAL A 18 -6.80 -7.77 34.06
C VAL A 18 -5.54 -7.83 33.18
N HIS A 19 -4.58 -8.70 33.49
CA HIS A 19 -3.39 -8.91 32.65
C HIS A 19 -3.55 -9.95 31.53
N ALA A 20 -4.58 -10.81 31.59
CA ALA A 20 -4.88 -11.77 30.53
C ALA A 20 -5.74 -11.17 29.40
N GLU A 21 -6.38 -10.02 29.65
CA GLU A 21 -7.24 -9.32 28.69
C GLU A 21 -6.54 -8.23 27.88
N HIS A 22 -5.23 -8.03 28.07
CA HIS A 22 -4.40 -7.33 27.08
C HIS A 22 -4.07 -8.31 25.94
N GLN A 23 -5.11 -8.67 25.21
CA GLN A 23 -5.17 -8.45 23.77
C GLN A 23 -3.79 -8.65 23.11
N GLN A 24 -3.48 -9.91 22.77
CA GLN A 24 -2.30 -10.31 21.97
C GLN A 24 -2.41 -9.78 20.54
N HIS A 25 -2.57 -8.47 20.43
CA HIS A 25 -2.65 -7.75 19.19
C HIS A 25 -1.25 -7.56 18.62
N PRO A 26 -1.18 -7.57 17.30
CA PRO A 26 -0.18 -8.25 16.50
C PRO A 26 1.14 -7.47 16.37
N ILE A 27 1.88 -7.34 17.49
CA ILE A 27 3.16 -6.60 17.51
C ILE A 27 4.20 -7.20 16.55
N GLY A 28 4.20 -8.52 16.41
CA GLY A 28 5.06 -9.23 15.47
C GLY A 28 4.70 -8.96 14.02
N LEU A 29 3.40 -8.81 13.70
CA LEU A 29 2.95 -8.50 12.35
C LEU A 29 3.42 -7.11 11.94
N TYR A 30 3.28 -6.11 12.83
CA TYR A 30 3.77 -4.75 12.56
C TYR A 30 5.28 -4.69 12.36
N LEU A 31 6.08 -5.44 13.13
CA LEU A 31 7.54 -5.52 12.91
C LEU A 31 7.89 -6.16 11.56
N VAL A 32 7.16 -7.20 11.14
CA VAL A 32 7.34 -7.83 9.83
C VAL A 32 6.99 -6.87 8.70
N VAL A 33 5.84 -6.17 8.78
CA VAL A 33 5.46 -5.16 7.76
C VAL A 33 6.46 -4.03 7.73
N TRP A 34 6.86 -3.53 8.90
CA TRP A 34 7.82 -2.46 9.00
C TRP A 34 9.15 -2.85 8.34
N GLY A 35 9.65 -4.05 8.62
CA GLY A 35 10.85 -4.59 7.96
C GLY A 35 10.67 -4.77 6.46
N LEU A 36 9.53 -5.30 6.02
CA LEU A 36 9.27 -5.54 4.60
C LEU A 36 9.12 -4.22 3.82
N LEU A 37 8.45 -3.21 4.39
CA LEU A 37 8.36 -1.85 3.83
C LEU A 37 9.72 -1.15 3.82
N PHE A 38 10.55 -1.36 4.83
CA PHE A 38 11.92 -0.85 4.86
C PHE A 38 12.75 -1.45 3.73
N VAL A 39 12.76 -2.78 3.60
CA VAL A 39 13.43 -3.49 2.49
C VAL A 39 12.94 -2.98 1.14
N LEU A 40 11.62 -2.83 0.97
CA LEU A 40 11.05 -2.34 -0.28
C LEU A 40 11.48 -0.90 -0.59
N SER A 41 11.56 -0.04 0.43
CA SER A 41 12.00 1.36 0.28
C SER A 41 13.47 1.45 -0.10
N VAL A 42 14.33 0.61 0.51
CA VAL A 42 15.75 0.50 0.15
C VAL A 42 15.91 -0.04 -1.26
N CYS A 43 15.12 -1.05 -1.65
CA CYS A 43 15.14 -1.62 -3.00
C CYS A 43 14.69 -0.59 -4.05
N SER A 44 13.66 0.21 -3.74
CA SER A 44 13.22 1.33 -4.57
C SER A 44 14.32 2.39 -4.73
N TYR A 45 15.06 2.67 -3.66
CA TYR A 45 16.18 3.62 -3.69
C TYR A 45 17.37 3.09 -4.48
N LEU A 46 17.68 1.79 -4.36
CA LEU A 46 18.73 1.13 -5.14
C LEU A 46 18.45 1.22 -6.64
N VAL A 47 17.20 1.01 -7.02
CA VAL A 47 16.76 1.14 -8.41
C VAL A 47 16.97 2.57 -8.94
N ASP A 48 16.67 3.57 -8.13
CA ASP A 48 16.90 4.97 -8.50
C ASP A 48 18.42 5.24 -8.64
N TYR A 49 19.22 4.61 -7.79
CA TYR A 49 20.68 4.68 -7.82
C TYR A 49 21.32 4.02 -9.05
N PHE A 50 20.72 2.96 -9.61
CA PHE A 50 21.19 2.33 -10.84
C PHE A 50 21.07 3.24 -12.08
N GLY A 51 20.49 4.45 -11.95
CA GLY A 51 20.58 5.49 -12.96
C GLY A 51 19.94 5.10 -14.29
N LEU A 52 18.95 4.21 -14.26
CA LEU A 52 18.28 3.72 -15.46
C LEU A 52 17.51 4.86 -16.13
N GLN A 53 17.89 5.20 -17.37
CA GLN A 53 17.28 6.29 -18.14
C GLN A 53 16.16 5.78 -19.06
N GLY A 54 15.15 6.62 -19.30
CA GLY A 54 14.03 6.32 -20.19
C GLY A 54 12.86 5.56 -19.51
N TYR A 55 12.19 4.69 -20.28
CA TYR A 55 10.99 3.96 -19.87
C TYR A 55 11.22 3.00 -18.69
N LEU A 56 12.45 2.51 -18.50
CA LEU A 56 12.80 1.64 -17.38
C LEU A 56 12.62 2.34 -16.03
N ARG A 57 12.84 3.66 -15.95
CA ARG A 57 12.62 4.41 -14.70
C ARG A 57 11.14 4.50 -14.35
N TRP A 58 10.31 4.75 -15.37
CA TRP A 58 8.85 4.87 -15.22
C TRP A 58 8.21 3.57 -14.77
N SER A 59 8.55 2.45 -15.42
CA SER A 59 7.99 1.14 -15.05
C SER A 59 8.39 0.74 -13.64
N LEU A 60 9.63 1.01 -13.24
CA LEU A 60 10.17 0.57 -11.97
C LEU A 60 9.64 1.41 -10.79
N ILE A 61 9.48 2.73 -10.96
CA ILE A 61 8.76 3.58 -10.00
C ILE A 61 7.32 3.10 -9.81
N LEU A 62 6.60 2.83 -10.91
CA LEU A 62 5.23 2.30 -10.84
C LEU A 62 5.17 0.94 -10.14
N ILE A 63 6.11 0.04 -10.42
CA ILE A 63 6.20 -1.27 -9.77
C ILE A 63 6.43 -1.10 -8.27
N PHE A 64 7.39 -0.29 -7.82
CA PHE A 64 7.62 -0.06 -6.39
C PHE A 64 6.45 0.66 -5.71
N MET A 65 5.77 1.56 -6.43
CA MET A 65 4.60 2.28 -5.93
C MET A 65 3.43 1.32 -5.70
N VAL A 66 3.14 0.42 -6.65
CA VAL A 66 2.11 -0.62 -6.50
C VAL A 66 2.53 -1.66 -5.47
N LEU A 67 3.78 -2.10 -5.46
CA LEU A 67 4.25 -3.15 -4.56
C LEU A 67 4.18 -2.68 -3.10
N LYS A 68 4.57 -1.43 -2.80
CA LYS A 68 4.46 -0.89 -1.44
C LYS A 68 3.01 -0.66 -1.03
N ALA A 69 2.18 -0.14 -1.93
CA ALA A 69 0.76 0.10 -1.65
C ALA A 69 -0.01 -1.23 -1.48
N GLY A 70 0.27 -2.21 -2.33
CA GLY A 70 -0.30 -3.55 -2.28
C GLY A 70 0.11 -4.30 -1.03
N LEU A 71 1.34 -4.13 -0.54
CA LEU A 71 1.78 -4.72 0.72
C LEU A 71 1.08 -4.10 1.93
N ILE A 72 0.87 -2.78 1.92
CA ILE A 72 0.09 -2.08 2.94
C ILE A 72 -1.35 -2.57 2.91
N VAL A 73 -1.97 -2.64 1.72
CA VAL A 73 -3.34 -3.13 1.55
C VAL A 73 -3.44 -4.58 2.01
N ALA A 74 -2.60 -5.50 1.53
CA ALA A 74 -2.66 -6.91 1.90
C ALA A 74 -2.56 -7.11 3.42
N VAL A 75 -1.68 -6.38 4.11
CA VAL A 75 -1.50 -6.59 5.56
C VAL A 75 -2.57 -5.89 6.39
N PHE A 76 -2.94 -4.65 6.05
CA PHE A 76 -4.02 -3.97 6.77
C PHE A 76 -5.40 -4.55 6.45
N MET A 77 -5.57 -5.22 5.30
CA MET A 77 -6.83 -5.82 4.89
C MET A 77 -7.02 -7.28 5.29
N HIS A 78 -5.96 -8.08 5.40
CA HIS A 78 -6.11 -9.49 5.74
C HIS A 78 -6.78 -9.71 7.11
N MET A 79 -6.78 -8.72 8.00
CA MET A 79 -7.38 -8.77 9.35
C MET A 79 -8.87 -8.33 9.42
N ALA A 80 -9.53 -8.09 8.30
CA ALA A 80 -10.68 -7.19 8.24
C ALA A 80 -11.84 -7.73 7.38
N TRP A 81 -12.54 -8.76 7.86
CA TRP A 81 -13.56 -9.53 7.12
C TRP A 81 -14.91 -8.80 6.85
N GLU A 82 -15.10 -7.55 7.28
CA GLU A 82 -16.31 -6.73 6.96
C GLU A 82 -16.02 -5.57 5.97
N ARG A 83 -14.83 -5.52 5.35
CA ARG A 83 -14.26 -4.27 4.79
C ARG A 83 -14.06 -4.22 3.27
N LEU A 84 -14.76 -5.07 2.50
CA LEU A 84 -14.72 -4.98 1.03
C LEU A 84 -15.13 -3.59 0.50
N ALA A 85 -16.08 -2.92 1.16
CA ALA A 85 -16.48 -1.57 0.79
C ALA A 85 -15.39 -0.51 1.04
N LEU A 86 -14.62 -0.64 2.13
CA LEU A 86 -13.49 0.24 2.45
C LEU A 86 -12.30 0.00 1.50
N LEU A 87 -12.08 -1.25 1.07
CA LEU A 87 -11.10 -1.57 0.02
C LEU A 87 -11.43 -0.85 -1.27
N TYR A 88 -12.67 -1.02 -1.73
CA TYR A 88 -13.12 -0.33 -2.94
C TYR A 88 -12.99 1.18 -2.76
N ALA A 89 -13.36 1.76 -1.63
CA ALA A 89 -13.21 3.21 -1.41
C ALA A 89 -11.75 3.71 -1.49
N ILE A 90 -10.75 2.92 -1.11
CA ILE A 90 -9.32 3.30 -1.14
C ILE A 90 -8.62 2.91 -2.45
N LEU A 91 -9.05 1.83 -3.10
CA LEU A 91 -8.47 1.30 -4.34
C LEU A 91 -9.13 1.90 -5.59
N LEU A 92 -10.40 2.31 -5.49
CA LEU A 92 -11.13 2.97 -6.57
C LEU A 92 -10.51 4.32 -6.98
N PRO A 93 -10.05 5.21 -6.08
CA PRO A 93 -9.36 6.45 -6.47
C PRO A 93 -8.09 6.21 -7.32
N PRO A 94 -7.13 5.36 -6.93
CA PRO A 94 -5.95 5.11 -7.76
C PRO A 94 -6.28 4.39 -9.08
N ILE A 95 -7.25 3.46 -9.09
CA ILE A 95 -7.69 2.81 -10.34
C ILE A 95 -8.34 3.83 -11.28
N ALA A 96 -9.20 4.71 -10.77
CA ALA A 96 -9.84 5.75 -11.58
C ALA A 96 -8.81 6.69 -12.22
N ILE A 97 -7.78 7.10 -11.46
CA ILE A 97 -6.68 7.92 -11.99
C ILE A 97 -5.90 7.15 -13.06
N LEU A 98 -5.60 5.86 -12.85
CA LEU A 98 -4.91 5.05 -13.85
C LEU A 98 -5.70 4.91 -15.15
N VAL A 99 -7.00 4.66 -15.07
CA VAL A 99 -7.89 4.56 -16.24
C VAL A 99 -7.96 5.91 -16.96
N PHE A 100 -8.07 7.02 -16.23
CA PHE A 100 -8.08 8.36 -16.81
C PHE A 100 -6.78 8.68 -17.55
N VAL A 101 -5.62 8.40 -16.94
CA VAL A 101 -4.31 8.60 -17.56
C VAL A 101 -4.14 7.71 -18.80
N TRP A 102 -4.61 6.47 -18.75
CA TRP A 102 -4.56 5.55 -19.89
C TRP A 102 -5.41 6.07 -21.06
N LEU A 103 -6.62 6.56 -20.79
CA LEU A 103 -7.51 7.16 -21.80
C LEU A 103 -6.88 8.42 -22.42
N MET A 104 -6.30 9.30 -21.59
CA MET A 104 -5.54 10.49 -22.02
C MET A 104 -4.34 10.17 -22.90
N THR A 105 -3.65 9.08 -22.58
CA THR A 105 -2.53 8.61 -23.39
C THR A 105 -3.00 8.07 -24.73
N ALA A 106 -4.11 7.31 -24.74
CA ALA A 106 -4.68 6.76 -25.96
C ALA A 106 -5.16 7.86 -26.93
N GLU A 107 -5.96 8.83 -26.46
CA GLU A 107 -6.44 9.94 -27.30
C GLU A 107 -5.31 10.84 -27.84
N SER A 108 -4.24 11.02 -27.05
CA SER A 108 -3.03 11.70 -27.50
C SER A 108 -2.37 10.98 -28.67
N HIS A 109 -2.30 9.64 -28.65
CA HIS A 109 -1.74 8.85 -29.75
C HIS A 109 -2.62 8.90 -31.00
N TYR A 110 -3.95 8.84 -30.86
CA TYR A 110 -4.88 9.00 -31.99
C TYR A 110 -4.74 10.38 -32.63
N THR A 111 -4.65 11.44 -31.84
CA THR A 111 -4.47 12.80 -32.34
C THR A 111 -3.14 12.95 -33.09
N LEU A 112 -2.06 12.32 -32.59
CA LEU A 112 -0.75 12.33 -33.24
C LEU A 112 -0.79 11.54 -34.56
N LEU A 113 -1.38 10.34 -34.58
CA LEU A 113 -1.54 9.52 -35.78
C LEU A 113 -2.38 10.21 -36.85
N THR A 114 -3.52 10.78 -36.48
CA THR A 114 -4.37 11.55 -37.39
C THR A 114 -3.62 12.77 -37.93
N ARG A 115 -2.88 13.50 -37.08
CA ARG A 115 -2.05 14.63 -37.54
C ARG A 115 -0.99 14.17 -38.55
N MET A 116 -0.31 13.06 -38.29
CA MET A 116 0.68 12.51 -39.22
C MET A 116 0.03 12.01 -40.53
N ALA A 117 -1.14 11.39 -40.47
CA ALA A 117 -1.84 10.88 -41.65
C ALA A 117 -2.33 11.99 -42.59
N PHE A 118 -2.80 13.12 -42.03
CA PHE A 118 -3.36 14.24 -42.80
C PHE A 118 -2.36 15.38 -43.09
N PHE A 119 -1.35 15.62 -42.24
CA PHE A 119 -0.34 16.66 -42.45
C PHE A 119 1.05 16.12 -42.83
N GLY A 120 1.34 14.83 -42.63
CA GLY A 120 2.58 14.20 -43.09
C GLY A 120 2.57 13.82 -44.57
N THR A 121 1.41 13.88 -45.23
CA THR A 121 1.22 13.62 -46.67
C THR A 121 1.16 14.91 -47.50
N ALA A 122 1.41 16.08 -46.92
CA ALA A 122 1.65 17.28 -47.71
C ALA A 122 2.99 17.12 -48.47
N PRO A 123 2.98 17.00 -49.81
CA PRO A 123 4.23 17.00 -50.55
C PRO A 123 4.79 18.42 -50.47
N GLY A 124 5.89 18.57 -49.74
CA GLY A 124 6.79 19.67 -49.99
C GLY A 124 7.55 19.36 -51.27
N ASN A 125 7.27 20.15 -52.32
CA ASN A 125 8.01 20.28 -53.58
C ASN A 125 7.64 19.29 -54.68
#